data_AF-A0A1E7NEG9-F1
#
_entry.id   AF-A0A1E7NEG9-F1
#
_cell.length_a   1.000
_cell.length_b   1.000
_cell.length_c   1.000
_cell.angle_alpha   90.00
_cell.angle_beta   90.00
_cell.angle_gamma   90.00
#
_symmetry.space_group_name_H-M   'P 1'
#
loop_
_entity.id
_entity.type
_entity.pdbx_description
1 polymer ?
#
loop_
_entity_poly.entity_id
_entity_poly.type
_entity_poly.pdbx_seq_one_letter_code
_entity_poly.pdbx_strand_id
1 'polypeptide(L)'
;MKRVRRLLAAAASLAALCALGAQPAAAHTPTSRTAPQGHGDCTETGPDLRRGGVAWTCIKTVPATTSALTAVPAAAPRVASANPGADLCVKDDPNSIPSNRKAYCTRYLAEYVTLGEDSKVNGQAHVLVLAAAAMNSLPNAQWKEDIVIQVADMTPNISAVTMALSATCSGQCTAGAPAWGGTPVLLRKGQGRDDGTLSYSSSVGKGFDTIVQPSYHVNGTIITAKGGGRPVNRFVDWSGPKVRCDDNVSPKDGSPPGCIVDGHTANVTFHRSLYKGAAVAYEWAQKNLTGHFGAPGHLLNRWYVDPLDPEADGRRALTCDRGPFKFPRGATGIPNDSCDEYPFAKSTQGGNEGEQCIDITPREVGGVWDVANVTVDRGTPPNAPCIRAHVDGEDNSAAGREYARAVTSDRIMQGEAFEVIIDA
;
A
#
# COMPACT_ATOMS: atom_id res chain seq x y z
N MET A 1 46.10 73.45 21.69
CA MET A 1 47.27 73.07 20.85
C MET A 1 47.88 71.76 21.36
N LYS A 2 48.64 71.05 20.51
CA LYS A 2 49.30 69.73 20.73
C LYS A 2 48.39 68.47 20.75
N ARG A 3 48.80 67.48 19.92
CA ARG A 3 48.61 66.01 20.01
C ARG A 3 47.22 65.39 19.68
N VAL A 4 47.10 64.17 19.13
CA VAL A 4 47.98 63.37 18.22
C VAL A 4 47.27 62.12 17.61
N ARG A 5 47.70 61.66 16.40
CA ARG A 5 47.58 60.30 15.78
C ARG A 5 46.21 59.63 15.44
N ARG A 6 46.12 59.16 14.17
CA ARG A 6 45.72 57.81 13.65
C ARG A 6 44.27 57.29 13.93
N LEU A 7 43.67 56.35 13.17
CA LEU A 7 44.04 55.57 11.96
C LEU A 7 43.08 55.94 10.78
N LEU A 8 43.53 56.05 9.52
CA LEU A 8 43.73 55.00 8.49
C LEU A 8 42.43 54.30 8.01
N ALA A 9 42.22 54.24 6.69
CA ALA A 9 40.94 53.94 6.02
C ALA A 9 41.07 52.88 4.89
N ALA A 10 39.97 52.64 4.16
CA ALA A 10 39.78 51.53 3.22
C ALA A 10 40.04 51.88 1.71
N ALA A 11 39.53 51.02 0.81
CA ALA A 11 39.69 50.96 -0.65
C ALA A 11 41.08 50.45 -1.12
N ALA A 12 41.27 49.53 -2.10
CA ALA A 12 40.47 48.87 -3.16
C ALA A 12 40.66 49.40 -4.60
N SER A 13 40.79 48.44 -5.53
CA SER A 13 40.47 48.48 -6.98
C SER A 13 41.49 49.03 -8.01
N LEU A 14 41.84 48.15 -8.97
CA LEU A 14 42.40 48.38 -10.35
C LEU A 14 43.77 49.10 -10.46
N ALA A 15 44.65 48.89 -11.46
CA ALA A 15 44.90 47.86 -12.50
C ALA A 15 46.37 48.12 -13.05
N ALA A 16 46.94 47.62 -14.16
CA ALA A 16 46.53 46.81 -15.33
C ALA A 16 47.77 46.20 -16.07
N LEU A 17 47.55 45.57 -17.23
CA LEU A 17 48.49 45.25 -18.35
C LEU A 17 49.66 44.23 -18.18
N CYS A 18 49.47 43.09 -18.85
CA CYS A 18 50.34 42.51 -19.90
C CYS A 18 51.81 42.10 -19.62
N ALA A 19 52.02 40.76 -19.55
CA ALA A 19 53.12 40.08 -20.22
C ALA A 19 52.60 38.74 -20.80
N LEU A 20 52.90 38.41 -22.06
CA LEU A 20 52.43 37.18 -22.71
C LEU A 20 53.36 36.00 -22.43
N GLY A 21 52.82 34.93 -21.85
CA GLY A 21 53.47 33.62 -21.76
C GLY A 21 52.59 32.55 -22.41
N ALA A 22 52.73 32.35 -23.71
CA ALA A 22 51.91 31.40 -24.47
C ALA A 22 52.35 29.94 -24.23
N GLN A 23 51.88 29.34 -23.15
CA GLN A 23 51.83 27.87 -23.04
C GLN A 23 50.79 27.34 -24.05
N PRO A 24 51.06 26.22 -24.76
CA PRO A 24 50.07 25.63 -25.65
C PRO A 24 48.89 25.14 -24.80
N ALA A 25 47.71 25.72 -25.03
CA ALA A 25 46.48 25.22 -24.44
C ALA A 25 46.25 23.79 -24.93
N ALA A 26 46.42 22.80 -24.04
CA ALA A 26 46.15 21.41 -24.34
C ALA A 26 44.66 21.27 -24.70
N ALA A 27 44.38 21.11 -26.00
CA ALA A 27 43.04 21.18 -26.56
C ALA A 27 42.13 20.15 -25.88
N HIS A 28 41.26 20.64 -24.98
CA HIS A 28 40.22 19.83 -24.37
C HIS A 28 39.22 19.47 -25.47
N THR A 29 39.32 18.25 -26.00
CA THR A 29 38.44 17.74 -27.07
C THR A 29 36.99 17.69 -26.56
N PRO A 30 36.11 18.60 -27.01
CA PRO A 30 34.77 18.73 -26.47
C PRO A 30 33.83 17.85 -27.29
N THR A 31 34.02 16.53 -27.20
CA THR A 31 33.24 15.53 -27.93
C THR A 31 32.48 14.60 -26.99
N SER A 32 31.86 15.17 -25.97
CA SER A 32 30.70 14.55 -25.31
C SER A 32 29.60 14.42 -26.37
N ARG A 33 29.40 13.22 -26.91
CA ARG A 33 28.32 12.95 -27.85
C ARG A 33 26.96 13.22 -27.20
N THR A 34 25.96 13.62 -27.97
CA THR A 34 24.57 13.68 -27.48
C THR A 34 24.08 12.27 -27.15
N ALA A 35 23.51 12.09 -25.95
CA ALA A 35 22.91 10.81 -25.55
C ALA A 35 21.69 10.46 -26.43
N PRO A 36 21.55 9.21 -26.90
CA PRO A 36 20.38 8.76 -27.65
C PRO A 36 19.09 8.90 -26.84
N GLN A 37 18.01 9.33 -27.50
CA GLN A 37 16.70 9.50 -26.88
C GLN A 37 15.85 8.21 -26.99
N GLY A 38 14.82 8.09 -26.16
CA GLY A 38 13.87 6.97 -26.19
C GLY A 38 14.34 5.66 -25.53
N HIS A 39 15.63 5.53 -25.20
CA HIS A 39 16.22 4.32 -24.62
C HIS A 39 16.47 4.42 -23.09
N GLY A 40 15.96 5.46 -22.43
CA GLY A 40 16.22 5.75 -21.02
C GLY A 40 17.50 6.54 -20.80
N ASP A 41 18.12 6.34 -19.65
CA ASP A 41 19.42 6.94 -19.34
C ASP A 41 20.54 6.18 -20.06
N CYS A 42 21.25 6.85 -20.96
CA CYS A 42 22.34 6.30 -21.75
C CYS A 42 23.72 6.83 -21.31
N THR A 43 24.70 5.94 -21.18
CA THR A 43 26.11 6.26 -20.87
C THR A 43 27.03 5.85 -22.03
N GLU A 44 27.96 6.73 -22.43
CA GLU A 44 28.94 6.40 -23.48
C GLU A 44 30.00 5.41 -22.96
N THR A 45 30.30 4.39 -23.76
CA THR A 45 31.17 3.29 -23.36
C THR A 45 32.67 3.56 -23.54
N GLY A 46 33.49 2.69 -22.95
CA GLY A 46 34.94 2.71 -23.15
C GLY A 46 35.35 2.50 -24.62
N PRO A 47 36.57 2.91 -25.02
CA PRO A 47 37.07 2.73 -26.39
C PRO A 47 36.99 1.27 -26.89
N ASP A 48 37.14 0.29 -25.99
CA ASP A 48 37.10 -1.14 -26.33
C ASP A 48 35.72 -1.62 -26.76
N LEU A 49 34.66 -1.20 -26.05
CA LEU A 49 33.29 -1.50 -26.46
C LEU A 49 32.88 -0.72 -27.72
N ARG A 50 33.33 0.53 -27.87
CA ARG A 50 33.15 1.29 -29.13
C ARG A 50 33.79 0.56 -30.32
N ARG A 51 35.03 0.06 -30.20
CA ARG A 51 35.66 -0.84 -31.19
C ARG A 51 34.89 -2.16 -31.35
N GLY A 52 34.24 -2.64 -30.30
CA GLY A 52 33.32 -3.77 -30.32
C GLY A 52 31.98 -3.51 -31.03
N GLY A 53 31.68 -2.26 -31.43
CA GLY A 53 30.42 -1.85 -32.07
C GLY A 53 29.35 -1.31 -31.11
N VAL A 54 29.64 -1.21 -29.82
CA VAL A 54 28.71 -0.73 -28.77
C VAL A 54 29.14 0.65 -28.28
N ALA A 55 28.45 1.70 -28.72
CA ALA A 55 28.74 3.08 -28.36
C ALA A 55 28.08 3.51 -27.05
N TRP A 56 26.89 2.98 -26.77
CA TRP A 56 26.11 3.32 -25.57
C TRP A 56 25.61 2.08 -24.85
N THR A 57 25.55 2.18 -23.52
CA THR A 57 24.78 1.30 -22.63
C THR A 57 23.68 2.14 -22.00
N CYS A 58 22.42 1.73 -22.13
CA CYS A 58 21.26 2.44 -21.63
C CYS A 58 20.39 1.57 -20.72
N ILE A 59 19.63 2.20 -19.82
CA ILE A 59 18.66 1.54 -18.95
C ILE A 59 17.39 2.40 -18.78
N LYS A 60 16.22 1.75 -18.77
CA LYS A 60 14.92 2.33 -18.36
C LYS A 60 14.08 1.30 -17.59
N THR A 61 13.07 1.76 -16.88
CA THR A 61 12.05 0.88 -16.28
C THR A 61 10.68 1.14 -16.91
N VAL A 62 9.91 0.08 -17.12
CA VAL A 62 8.52 0.14 -17.57
C VAL A 62 7.65 -0.80 -16.73
N PRO A 63 6.33 -0.56 -16.62
CA PRO A 63 5.38 -1.56 -16.16
C PRO A 63 5.60 -2.94 -16.81
N ALA A 64 5.56 -4.01 -16.02
CA ALA A 64 5.68 -5.36 -16.57
C ALA A 64 4.46 -5.70 -17.45
N THR A 65 4.71 -6.19 -18.66
CA THR A 65 3.64 -6.66 -19.56
C THR A 65 3.23 -8.10 -19.23
N THR A 66 1.99 -8.48 -19.55
CA THR A 66 1.50 -9.87 -19.39
C THR A 66 2.41 -10.88 -20.08
N SER A 67 3.00 -10.52 -21.23
CA SER A 67 3.96 -11.36 -21.96
C SER A 67 5.27 -11.57 -21.19
N ALA A 68 5.73 -10.60 -20.41
CA ALA A 68 6.93 -10.74 -19.58
C ALA A 68 6.65 -11.52 -18.29
N LEU A 69 5.45 -11.37 -17.72
CA LEU A 69 4.98 -12.17 -16.59
C LEU A 69 4.80 -13.66 -16.96
N THR A 70 4.41 -13.96 -18.21
CA THR A 70 4.30 -15.34 -18.72
C THR A 70 5.60 -15.92 -19.29
N ALA A 71 6.56 -15.07 -19.69
CA ALA A 71 7.92 -15.50 -20.07
C ALA A 71 8.74 -16.02 -18.88
N VAL A 72 8.40 -15.57 -17.66
CA VAL A 72 8.95 -16.16 -16.43
C VAL A 72 8.36 -17.55 -16.22
N PRO A 73 9.19 -18.63 -16.15
CA PRO A 73 8.69 -19.97 -15.82
C PRO A 73 8.05 -19.96 -14.42
N ALA A 74 7.05 -20.83 -14.21
CA ALA A 74 6.16 -20.87 -13.04
C ALA A 74 6.80 -21.25 -11.68
N ALA A 75 8.08 -20.91 -11.49
CA ALA A 75 8.73 -20.70 -10.19
C ALA A 75 8.28 -19.37 -9.52
N ALA A 76 6.98 -19.04 -9.65
CA ALA A 76 6.27 -18.22 -8.70
C ALA A 76 6.60 -18.67 -7.26
N PRO A 77 6.62 -17.77 -6.25
CA PRO A 77 7.47 -17.92 -5.08
C PRO A 77 7.16 -19.14 -4.20
N ARG A 78 7.80 -20.27 -4.50
CA ARG A 78 7.68 -21.51 -3.74
C ARG A 78 8.50 -21.43 -2.44
N VAL A 79 7.84 -20.87 -1.43
CA VAL A 79 8.16 -20.91 0.01
C VAL A 79 9.33 -20.03 0.47
N ALA A 80 9.00 -18.95 1.17
CA ALA A 80 9.90 -18.24 2.10
C ALA A 80 9.12 -17.47 3.18
N SER A 81 8.01 -16.81 2.79
CA SER A 81 7.13 -16.03 3.67
C SER A 81 5.66 -16.28 3.30
N ALA A 82 4.74 -16.09 4.26
CA ALA A 82 3.30 -16.08 4.00
C ALA A 82 2.84 -14.65 3.64
N ASN A 83 3.44 -14.09 2.59
CA ASN A 83 3.27 -12.70 2.18
C ASN A 83 2.12 -12.58 1.14
N PRO A 84 0.93 -12.06 1.50
CA PRO A 84 -0.17 -11.89 0.54
C PRO A 84 0.13 -10.93 -0.64
N GLY A 85 1.19 -10.13 -0.56
CA GLY A 85 1.70 -9.39 -1.72
C GLY A 85 2.25 -10.31 -2.80
N ALA A 86 2.81 -11.47 -2.44
CA ALA A 86 3.36 -12.43 -3.40
C ALA A 86 2.27 -13.05 -4.29
N ASP A 87 1.10 -13.34 -3.73
CA ASP A 87 -0.07 -13.80 -4.48
C ASP A 87 -0.59 -12.71 -5.44
N LEU A 88 -0.58 -11.45 -5.00
CA LEU A 88 -0.88 -10.30 -5.85
C LEU A 88 0.12 -10.13 -7.00
N CYS A 89 1.39 -10.53 -6.85
CA CYS A 89 2.34 -10.49 -7.96
C CYS A 89 1.93 -11.38 -9.14
N VAL A 90 1.25 -12.51 -8.90
CA VAL A 90 0.97 -13.56 -9.91
C VAL A 90 -0.48 -13.60 -10.40
N LYS A 91 -1.39 -12.88 -9.74
CA LYS A 91 -2.78 -12.69 -10.19
C LYS A 91 -2.84 -12.07 -11.60
N ASP A 92 -3.71 -12.54 -12.49
CA ASP A 92 -3.95 -11.80 -13.74
C ASP A 92 -4.66 -10.48 -13.44
N ASP A 93 -3.96 -9.38 -13.66
CA ASP A 93 -4.35 -8.03 -13.25
C ASP A 93 -3.54 -7.04 -14.13
N PRO A 94 -4.17 -6.13 -14.88
CA PRO A 94 -3.46 -5.24 -15.81
C PRO A 94 -2.72 -4.09 -15.11
N ASN A 95 -2.91 -3.89 -13.80
CA ASN A 95 -2.21 -2.86 -13.05
C ASN A 95 -0.73 -3.23 -12.83
N SER A 96 0.16 -2.23 -12.89
CA SER A 96 1.56 -2.40 -12.46
C SER A 96 1.71 -2.52 -10.94
N ILE A 97 0.67 -2.16 -10.19
CA ILE A 97 0.62 -2.24 -8.73
C ILE A 97 -0.72 -2.88 -8.27
N PRO A 98 -0.94 -4.20 -8.52
CA PRO A 98 -2.03 -4.93 -7.87
C PRO A 98 -1.93 -4.78 -6.35
N SER A 99 -3.03 -4.38 -5.72
CA SER A 99 -3.09 -4.11 -4.29
C SER A 99 -4.47 -4.39 -3.72
N ASN A 100 -4.50 -4.58 -2.40
CA ASN A 100 -5.66 -4.43 -1.54
C ASN A 100 -5.21 -3.69 -0.27
N ARG A 101 -6.15 -3.31 0.61
CA ARG A 101 -5.86 -2.56 1.85
C ARG A 101 -4.74 -3.16 2.73
N LYS A 102 -4.50 -4.48 2.64
CA LYS A 102 -3.58 -5.26 3.48
C LYS A 102 -2.32 -5.76 2.75
N ALA A 103 -2.19 -5.57 1.43
CA ALA A 103 -1.08 -6.10 0.64
C ALA A 103 -0.90 -5.41 -0.71
N TYR A 104 0.31 -5.42 -1.26
CA TYR A 104 0.57 -5.00 -2.63
C TYR A 104 1.71 -5.77 -3.28
N CYS A 105 1.77 -5.73 -4.61
CA CYS A 105 2.98 -6.02 -5.37
C CYS A 105 3.22 -4.94 -6.42
N THR A 106 4.45 -4.43 -6.57
CA THR A 106 4.82 -3.66 -7.78
C THR A 106 5.47 -4.58 -8.81
N ARG A 107 5.18 -4.37 -10.10
CA ARG A 107 5.63 -5.20 -11.21
C ARG A 107 6.27 -4.36 -12.32
N TYR A 108 7.59 -4.36 -12.41
CA TYR A 108 8.33 -3.55 -13.37
C TYR A 108 9.39 -4.36 -14.12
N LEU A 109 9.72 -3.95 -15.33
CA LEU A 109 10.83 -4.46 -16.11
C LEU A 109 11.93 -3.41 -16.14
N ALA A 110 13.14 -3.76 -15.74
CA ALA A 110 14.34 -3.01 -16.11
C ALA A 110 14.78 -3.47 -17.52
N GLU A 111 14.67 -2.58 -18.49
CA GLU A 111 15.17 -2.80 -19.85
C GLU A 111 16.60 -2.29 -19.97
N TYR A 112 17.54 -3.19 -20.27
CA TYR A 112 18.94 -2.90 -20.53
C TYR A 112 19.19 -2.96 -22.04
N VAL A 113 19.77 -1.90 -22.61
CA VAL A 113 19.94 -1.76 -24.07
C VAL A 113 21.37 -1.38 -24.42
N THR A 114 21.94 -1.97 -25.47
CA THR A 114 23.18 -1.50 -26.11
C THR A 114 22.90 -0.94 -27.49
N LEU A 115 23.53 0.20 -27.81
CA LEU A 115 23.35 0.92 -29.08
C LEU A 115 24.67 1.06 -29.85
N GLY A 116 24.60 1.05 -31.18
CA GLY A 116 25.71 1.39 -32.08
C GLY A 116 25.99 2.90 -32.16
N GLU A 117 27.01 3.29 -32.95
CA GLU A 117 27.28 4.72 -33.22
C GLU A 117 26.17 5.37 -34.07
N ASP A 118 25.45 4.57 -34.85
CA ASP A 118 24.23 4.94 -35.58
C ASP A 118 22.97 4.96 -34.70
N SER A 119 23.14 4.84 -33.37
CA SER A 119 22.10 4.74 -32.34
C SER A 119 21.11 3.57 -32.51
N LYS A 120 21.38 2.58 -33.38
CA LYS A 120 20.53 1.39 -33.48
C LYS A 120 20.80 0.41 -32.35
N VAL A 121 19.74 -0.23 -31.87
CA VAL A 121 19.80 -1.34 -30.91
C VAL A 121 20.62 -2.49 -31.48
N ASN A 122 21.64 -2.92 -30.75
CA ASN A 122 22.45 -4.10 -31.07
C ASN A 122 22.49 -5.14 -29.92
N GLY A 123 21.82 -4.86 -28.80
CA GLY A 123 21.63 -5.81 -27.71
C GLY A 123 20.55 -5.33 -26.75
N GLN A 124 19.79 -6.28 -26.21
CA GLN A 124 18.74 -6.08 -25.22
C GLN A 124 18.82 -7.18 -24.13
N ALA A 125 18.36 -6.83 -22.93
CA ALA A 125 18.02 -7.76 -21.87
C ALA A 125 16.92 -7.14 -20.99
N HIS A 126 15.95 -7.95 -20.58
CA HIS A 126 14.84 -7.51 -19.75
C HIS A 126 14.84 -8.28 -18.42
N VAL A 127 14.89 -7.55 -17.30
CA VAL A 127 14.85 -8.11 -15.95
C VAL A 127 13.52 -7.73 -15.31
N LEU A 128 12.71 -8.73 -15.00
CA LEU A 128 11.50 -8.53 -14.18
C LEU A 128 11.94 -8.24 -12.74
N VAL A 129 11.33 -7.21 -12.15
CA VAL A 129 11.44 -6.84 -10.75
C VAL A 129 10.03 -6.86 -10.15
N LEU A 130 9.88 -7.65 -9.10
CA LEU A 130 8.69 -7.72 -8.27
C LEU A 130 9.06 -7.26 -6.85
N ALA A 131 8.23 -6.41 -6.25
CA ALA A 131 8.37 -6.02 -4.84
C ALA A 131 7.04 -6.24 -4.12
N ALA A 132 6.99 -7.23 -3.23
CA ALA A 132 5.77 -7.76 -2.61
C ALA A 132 5.68 -7.42 -1.11
N ALA A 133 4.62 -6.72 -0.67
CA ALA A 133 4.45 -6.29 0.72
C ALA A 133 3.22 -6.91 1.42
N ALA A 134 3.42 -7.24 2.70
CA ALA A 134 2.39 -7.71 3.63
C ALA A 134 2.11 -6.65 4.72
N MET A 135 1.12 -5.79 4.50
CA MET A 135 0.81 -4.67 5.41
C MET A 135 0.06 -5.10 6.69
N ASN A 136 -0.53 -6.30 6.68
CA ASN A 136 -1.33 -6.88 7.77
C ASN A 136 -0.58 -7.29 9.05
N SER A 137 0.74 -7.14 9.11
CA SER A 137 1.60 -7.86 10.08
C SER A 137 2.33 -6.97 11.11
N LEU A 138 1.96 -5.68 11.22
CA LEU A 138 2.95 -4.62 11.46
C LEU A 138 2.61 -3.64 12.60
N PRO A 139 2.89 -3.98 13.87
CA PRO A 139 3.00 -2.99 14.93
C PRO A 139 4.20 -2.07 14.70
N ASN A 140 4.11 -0.82 15.18
CA ASN A 140 5.13 0.24 15.08
C ASN A 140 5.32 0.83 13.66
N ALA A 141 4.34 0.69 12.77
CA ALA A 141 4.31 1.32 11.43
C ALA A 141 5.56 1.06 10.55
N GLN A 142 6.10 -0.17 10.59
CA GLN A 142 7.24 -0.61 9.77
C GLN A 142 6.80 -1.73 8.85
N TRP A 143 7.19 -1.75 7.57
CA TRP A 143 6.91 -2.88 6.66
C TRP A 143 8.17 -3.36 5.94
N LYS A 144 8.04 -4.50 5.27
CA LYS A 144 9.04 -5.07 4.38
C LYS A 144 8.42 -5.44 3.05
N GLU A 145 9.27 -5.44 2.04
CA GLU A 145 8.98 -6.02 0.74
C GLU A 145 9.93 -7.17 0.48
N ASP A 146 9.36 -8.32 0.11
CA ASP A 146 10.14 -9.40 -0.49
C ASP A 146 10.40 -9.03 -1.96
N ILE A 147 11.68 -8.90 -2.32
CA ILE A 147 12.11 -8.49 -3.66
C ILE A 147 12.49 -9.74 -4.45
N VAL A 148 11.86 -9.92 -5.61
CA VAL A 148 12.13 -11.02 -6.53
C VAL A 148 12.59 -10.44 -7.87
N ILE A 149 13.76 -10.85 -8.34
CA ILE A 149 14.28 -10.44 -9.65
C ILE A 149 14.64 -11.63 -10.52
N GLN A 150 14.37 -11.51 -11.83
CA GLN A 150 14.58 -12.59 -12.79
C GLN A 150 14.80 -12.06 -14.21
N VAL A 151 15.71 -12.68 -14.97
CA VAL A 151 15.89 -12.39 -16.40
C VAL A 151 14.72 -12.99 -17.18
N ALA A 152 13.89 -12.14 -17.79
CA ALA A 152 12.81 -12.56 -18.68
C ALA A 152 13.36 -12.95 -20.06
N ASP A 153 14.22 -12.10 -20.63
CA ASP A 153 15.02 -12.43 -21.81
C ASP A 153 16.35 -11.68 -21.87
N MET A 154 17.25 -12.16 -22.73
CA MET A 154 18.58 -11.61 -22.95
C MET A 154 19.10 -12.03 -24.34
N THR A 155 19.56 -11.05 -25.11
CA THR A 155 20.16 -11.25 -26.45
C THR A 155 21.64 -11.69 -26.34
N PRO A 156 22.19 -12.47 -27.30
CA PRO A 156 23.57 -12.99 -27.20
C PRO A 156 24.70 -11.96 -27.07
N ASN A 157 24.46 -10.71 -27.49
CA ASN A 157 25.45 -9.64 -27.36
C ASN A 157 25.60 -9.14 -25.91
N ILE A 158 24.60 -9.37 -25.05
CA ILE A 158 24.66 -9.18 -23.60
C ILE A 158 24.88 -10.54 -22.93
N SER A 159 26.02 -10.71 -22.26
CA SER A 159 26.39 -11.97 -21.58
C SER A 159 25.91 -12.03 -20.13
N ALA A 160 25.71 -10.86 -19.52
CA ALA A 160 25.11 -10.64 -18.22
C ALA A 160 24.71 -9.16 -18.07
N VAL A 161 23.89 -8.87 -17.06
CA VAL A 161 23.70 -7.52 -16.52
C VAL A 161 23.93 -7.56 -15.00
N THR A 162 24.21 -6.42 -14.38
CA THR A 162 24.14 -6.29 -12.92
C THR A 162 22.96 -5.44 -12.50
N MET A 163 22.43 -5.70 -11.31
CA MET A 163 21.34 -4.94 -10.71
C MET A 163 21.58 -4.76 -9.20
N ALA A 164 21.53 -3.51 -8.73
CA ALA A 164 21.26 -3.18 -7.34
C ALA A 164 19.93 -2.40 -7.28
N LEU A 165 19.15 -2.62 -6.23
CA LEU A 165 17.87 -1.96 -5.99
C LEU A 165 17.91 -1.29 -4.61
N SER A 166 17.65 0.01 -4.56
CA SER A 166 17.33 0.73 -3.32
C SER A 166 15.95 1.38 -3.43
N ALA A 167 15.50 1.99 -2.34
CA ALA A 167 14.31 2.82 -2.36
C ALA A 167 14.46 4.04 -1.45
N THR A 168 13.62 5.03 -1.70
CA THR A 168 13.28 6.12 -0.79
C THR A 168 11.78 6.08 -0.50
N CYS A 169 11.28 6.95 0.38
CA CYS A 169 9.85 7.13 0.62
C CYS A 169 9.52 8.57 1.02
N SER A 170 8.30 9.00 0.75
CA SER A 170 7.77 10.32 1.12
C SER A 170 7.06 10.33 2.49
N GLY A 171 6.61 11.50 2.95
CA GLY A 171 5.92 11.64 4.23
C GLY A 171 6.85 11.46 5.44
N GLN A 172 6.29 11.04 6.58
CA GLN A 172 7.09 10.70 7.77
C GLN A 172 7.60 9.25 7.67
N CYS A 173 8.41 8.94 6.66
CA CYS A 173 8.97 7.61 6.41
C CYS A 173 10.50 7.63 6.26
N THR A 174 11.14 6.54 6.68
CA THR A 174 12.54 6.21 6.40
C THR A 174 12.59 4.87 5.67
N ALA A 175 13.25 4.84 4.50
CA ALA A 175 13.61 3.60 3.83
C ALA A 175 14.92 3.05 4.43
N GLY A 176 15.00 1.73 4.56
CA GLY A 176 16.13 1.02 5.15
C GLY A 176 17.30 0.78 4.18
N ALA A 177 18.07 -0.27 4.44
CA ALA A 177 19.16 -0.66 3.56
C ALA A 177 18.64 -1.09 2.16
N PRO A 178 19.42 -0.87 1.08
CA PRO A 178 19.12 -1.42 -0.24
C PRO A 178 19.07 -2.95 -0.22
N ALA A 179 18.38 -3.54 -1.20
CA ALA A 179 18.37 -4.99 -1.41
C ALA A 179 19.80 -5.51 -1.61
N TRP A 180 20.06 -6.74 -1.14
CA TRP A 180 21.40 -7.37 -1.12
C TRP A 180 22.47 -6.53 -0.39
N GLY A 181 22.05 -5.65 0.53
CA GLY A 181 22.93 -4.71 1.23
C GLY A 181 23.52 -3.63 0.32
N GLY A 182 22.96 -3.43 -0.88
CA GLY A 182 23.51 -2.55 -1.92
C GLY A 182 24.56 -3.21 -2.81
N THR A 183 24.87 -4.50 -2.61
CA THR A 183 25.73 -5.26 -3.52
C THR A 183 24.97 -5.52 -4.82
N PRO A 184 25.47 -5.12 -6.01
CA PRO A 184 24.81 -5.45 -7.26
C PRO A 184 24.89 -6.96 -7.51
N VAL A 185 23.73 -7.62 -7.69
CA VAL A 185 23.70 -9.00 -8.17
C VAL A 185 24.19 -9.06 -9.62
N LEU A 186 24.65 -10.23 -10.05
CA LEU A 186 25.02 -10.54 -11.43
C LEU A 186 23.98 -11.47 -12.03
N LEU A 187 23.31 -11.06 -13.12
CA LEU A 187 22.20 -11.76 -13.76
C LEU A 187 22.58 -12.22 -15.17
N ARG A 188 22.38 -13.50 -15.47
CA ARG A 188 22.71 -14.12 -16.78
C ARG A 188 21.48 -14.73 -17.45
N LYS A 189 21.54 -14.93 -18.77
CA LYS A 189 20.52 -15.69 -19.50
C LYS A 189 20.42 -17.11 -18.94
N GLY A 190 19.23 -17.54 -18.54
CA GLY A 190 19.01 -18.87 -17.94
C GLY A 190 19.50 -19.00 -16.50
N GLN A 191 19.93 -17.91 -15.86
CA GLN A 191 19.99 -17.84 -14.40
C GLN A 191 18.57 -17.89 -13.84
N GLY A 192 18.44 -18.41 -12.62
CA GLY A 192 17.18 -18.46 -11.91
C GLY A 192 16.75 -17.11 -11.34
N ARG A 193 16.04 -17.21 -10.22
CA ARG A 193 15.59 -16.10 -9.39
C ARG A 193 16.68 -15.72 -8.40
N ASP A 194 16.87 -14.43 -8.19
CA ASP A 194 17.61 -13.86 -7.06
C ASP A 194 16.64 -13.12 -6.14
N ASP A 195 16.83 -13.27 -4.82
CA ASP A 195 15.92 -12.80 -3.77
C ASP A 195 16.56 -11.76 -2.87
N GLY A 196 15.82 -10.69 -2.57
CA GLY A 196 16.25 -9.59 -1.72
C GLY A 196 15.13 -9.07 -0.81
N THR A 197 15.39 -7.99 -0.09
CA THR A 197 14.42 -7.36 0.81
C THR A 197 14.61 -5.86 0.81
N LEU A 198 13.51 -5.10 0.75
CA LEU A 198 13.47 -3.69 1.16
C LEU A 198 12.66 -3.56 2.45
N SER A 199 12.90 -2.47 3.20
CA SER A 199 12.24 -2.22 4.48
C SER A 199 11.99 -0.74 4.67
N TYR A 200 10.90 -0.42 5.36
CA TYR A 200 10.42 0.95 5.58
C TYR A 200 9.92 1.09 7.01
N SER A 201 10.09 2.27 7.60
CA SER A 201 9.50 2.61 8.89
C SER A 201 8.91 4.01 8.86
N SER A 202 7.71 4.18 9.40
CA SER A 202 7.09 5.49 9.59
C SER A 202 7.28 5.97 11.03
N SER A 203 7.65 7.24 11.18
CA SER A 203 7.75 7.94 12.47
C SER A 203 6.48 8.75 12.75
N VAL A 204 5.31 8.22 12.39
CA VAL A 204 4.02 8.91 12.57
C VAL A 204 3.76 9.18 14.05
N GLY A 205 3.31 10.40 14.37
CA GLY A 205 3.06 10.83 15.74
C GLY A 205 1.74 10.33 16.28
N LYS A 206 1.68 10.06 17.60
CA LYS A 206 0.44 9.68 18.28
C LYS A 206 -0.68 10.69 18.06
N GLY A 207 -1.84 10.22 17.61
CA GLY A 207 -2.98 11.07 17.23
C GLY A 207 -3.01 11.46 15.75
N PHE A 208 -1.96 11.21 14.98
CA PHE A 208 -1.82 11.64 13.59
C PHE A 208 -1.78 10.48 12.60
N ASP A 209 -1.97 10.81 11.32
CA ASP A 209 -1.75 9.98 10.16
C ASP A 209 -0.81 10.67 9.15
N THR A 210 -0.25 9.89 8.22
CA THR A 210 0.63 10.36 7.16
C THR A 210 0.49 9.49 5.91
N ILE A 211 0.52 10.11 4.73
CA ILE A 211 0.58 9.39 3.46
C ILE A 211 2.05 9.24 3.05
N VAL A 212 2.49 8.00 2.99
CA VAL A 212 3.79 7.58 2.47
C VAL A 212 3.61 7.06 1.04
N GLN A 213 4.59 7.30 0.18
CA GLN A 213 4.74 6.61 -1.08
C GLN A 213 6.20 6.19 -1.26
N PRO A 214 6.50 4.88 -1.42
CA PRO A 214 7.83 4.42 -1.81
C PRO A 214 8.21 4.94 -3.21
N SER A 215 9.50 5.09 -3.46
CA SER A 215 10.08 5.28 -4.79
C SER A 215 11.29 4.37 -4.93
N TYR A 216 11.39 3.62 -6.02
CA TYR A 216 12.43 2.62 -6.24
C TYR A 216 13.52 3.14 -7.16
N HIS A 217 14.76 2.71 -6.91
CA HIS A 217 15.93 3.18 -7.64
C HIS A 217 16.79 1.99 -8.07
N VAL A 218 16.85 1.73 -9.38
CA VAL A 218 17.71 0.69 -9.97
C VAL A 218 19.05 1.28 -10.40
N ASN A 219 20.14 0.60 -10.05
CA ASN A 219 21.46 0.82 -10.62
C ASN A 219 21.93 -0.47 -11.33
N GLY A 220 22.51 -0.37 -12.52
CA GLY A 220 22.95 -1.55 -13.26
C GLY A 220 24.07 -1.31 -14.27
N THR A 221 24.74 -2.40 -14.63
CA THR A 221 25.83 -2.43 -15.62
C THR A 221 25.56 -3.52 -16.65
N ILE A 222 25.75 -3.22 -17.94
CA ILE A 222 25.68 -4.23 -19.01
C ILE A 222 27.05 -4.90 -19.17
N ILE A 223 27.12 -6.23 -19.21
CA ILE A 223 28.34 -6.99 -19.50
C ILE A 223 28.18 -7.67 -20.86
N THR A 224 28.74 -7.05 -21.89
CA THR A 224 28.67 -7.55 -23.27
C THR A 224 29.55 -8.79 -23.46
N ALA A 225 29.29 -9.58 -24.51
CA ALA A 225 30.16 -10.69 -24.90
C ALA A 225 31.60 -10.26 -25.28
N LYS A 226 31.87 -8.95 -25.43
CA LYS A 226 33.19 -8.38 -25.74
C LYS A 226 33.84 -7.62 -24.56
N GLY A 227 33.18 -7.56 -23.40
CA GLY A 227 33.67 -6.85 -22.21
C GLY A 227 32.59 -6.13 -21.41
N GLY A 228 32.97 -5.67 -20.21
CA GLY A 228 32.08 -4.92 -19.31
C GLY A 228 31.81 -3.49 -19.78
N GLY A 229 30.56 -3.06 -19.70
CA GLY A 229 30.14 -1.68 -19.83
C GLY A 229 30.51 -0.84 -18.60
N ARG A 230 30.20 0.45 -18.66
CA ARG A 230 30.24 1.33 -17.48
C ARG A 230 28.92 1.19 -16.72
N PRO A 231 28.92 1.24 -15.37
CA PRO A 231 27.68 1.33 -14.59
C PRO A 231 26.87 2.56 -15.01
N VAL A 232 25.58 2.37 -15.25
CA VAL A 232 24.65 3.47 -15.54
C VAL A 232 24.03 3.92 -14.23
N ASN A 233 24.81 4.70 -13.48
CA ASN A 233 24.41 5.25 -12.18
C ASN A 233 23.38 6.39 -12.34
N ARG A 234 22.10 6.10 -12.57
CA ARG A 234 21.01 7.09 -12.45
C ARG A 234 19.69 6.52 -11.95
N PHE A 235 18.86 7.46 -11.49
CA PHE A 235 17.51 7.33 -10.95
C PHE A 235 16.50 6.92 -12.03
N VAL A 236 16.45 5.61 -12.30
CA VAL A 236 15.41 5.02 -13.14
C VAL A 236 14.22 4.65 -12.24
N ASP A 237 13.40 5.65 -11.98
CA ASP A 237 12.45 5.62 -10.86
C ASP A 237 11.04 5.17 -11.27
N TRP A 238 10.44 4.31 -10.43
CA TRP A 238 8.99 4.17 -10.34
C TRP A 238 8.52 4.42 -8.90
N SER A 239 7.29 4.89 -8.75
CA SER A 239 6.65 5.03 -7.44
C SER A 239 5.91 3.75 -7.07
N GLY A 240 5.94 3.39 -5.79
CA GLY A 240 5.07 2.38 -5.20
C GLY A 240 3.64 2.89 -4.99
N PRO A 241 2.77 2.09 -4.35
CA PRO A 241 1.45 2.54 -3.97
C PRO A 241 1.52 3.62 -2.89
N LYS A 242 0.41 4.33 -2.70
CA LYS A 242 0.22 5.12 -1.48
C LYS A 242 -0.06 4.19 -0.30
N VAL A 243 0.60 4.46 0.81
CA VAL A 243 0.48 3.74 2.08
C VAL A 243 0.12 4.79 3.14
N ARG A 244 -1.03 4.63 3.79
CA ARG A 244 -1.38 5.47 4.94
C ARG A 244 -0.83 4.81 6.19
N CYS A 245 0.02 5.52 6.93
CA CYS A 245 0.49 5.11 8.26
C CYS A 245 -0.14 6.03 9.31
N ASP A 246 -0.61 5.47 10.42
CA ASP A 246 -1.33 6.23 11.46
C ASP A 246 -1.13 5.65 12.87
N ASP A 247 -1.40 6.46 13.90
CA ASP A 247 -1.38 6.09 15.34
C ASP A 247 -2.57 6.72 16.09
N ASN A 248 -3.78 6.57 15.53
CA ASN A 248 -5.00 7.23 16.02
C ASN A 248 -6.32 6.43 15.90
N VAL A 249 -6.27 5.16 15.47
CA VAL A 249 -7.46 4.32 15.25
C VAL A 249 -8.27 4.02 16.52
N SER A 250 -7.63 3.67 17.65
CA SER A 250 -8.30 3.58 18.97
C SER A 250 -7.72 4.62 19.94
N PRO A 251 -8.49 5.67 20.29
CA PRO A 251 -8.10 6.66 21.29
C PRO A 251 -7.97 6.10 22.71
N LYS A 252 -8.76 5.06 23.04
CA LYS A 252 -8.90 4.53 24.41
C LYS A 252 -7.79 3.56 24.79
N ASP A 253 -7.43 2.66 23.87
CA ASP A 253 -6.47 1.59 24.12
C ASP A 253 -5.05 1.94 23.65
N GLY A 254 -4.92 2.97 22.79
CA GLY A 254 -3.68 3.26 22.08
C GLY A 254 -3.37 2.17 21.05
N SER A 255 -4.26 2.02 20.05
CA SER A 255 -3.99 1.14 18.90
C SER A 255 -2.62 1.46 18.31
N PRO A 256 -1.66 0.52 18.27
CA PRO A 256 -0.27 0.83 17.96
C PRO A 256 -0.12 1.40 16.54
N PRO A 257 0.98 2.14 16.27
CA PRO A 257 1.26 2.66 14.94
C PRO A 257 1.26 1.53 13.92
N GLY A 258 0.64 1.75 12.77
CA GLY A 258 0.54 0.75 11.71
C GLY A 258 0.23 1.40 10.36
N CYS A 259 0.31 0.61 9.29
CA CYS A 259 0.15 1.11 7.93
C CYS A 259 -0.77 0.22 7.10
N ILE A 260 -1.58 0.81 6.23
CA ILE A 260 -2.44 0.13 5.24
C ILE A 260 -2.22 0.72 3.85
N VAL A 261 -2.59 0.00 2.79
CA VAL A 261 -2.58 0.55 1.43
C VAL A 261 -3.77 1.49 1.26
N ASP A 262 -3.49 2.72 0.86
CA ASP A 262 -4.47 3.79 0.69
C ASP A 262 -5.36 3.55 -0.55
N GLY A 263 -6.55 4.16 -0.58
CA GLY A 263 -7.50 4.09 -1.71
C GLY A 263 -8.35 2.81 -1.79
N HIS A 264 -8.28 1.92 -0.80
CA HIS A 264 -9.10 0.69 -0.72
C HIS A 264 -10.17 0.80 0.37
N THR A 265 -11.43 0.48 0.05
CA THR A 265 -12.52 0.37 1.05
C THR A 265 -12.13 -0.60 2.17
N ALA A 266 -12.50 -0.27 3.41
CA ALA A 266 -12.33 -1.18 4.54
C ALA A 266 -13.55 -2.10 4.71
N ASN A 267 -13.32 -3.34 5.14
CA ASN A 267 -14.38 -4.34 5.27
C ASN A 267 -14.46 -4.84 6.72
N VAL A 268 -15.69 -5.02 7.22
CA VAL A 268 -16.00 -5.74 8.45
C VAL A 268 -16.80 -6.99 8.08
N THR A 269 -16.22 -8.18 8.30
CA THR A 269 -16.85 -9.45 7.87
C THR A 269 -17.44 -10.20 9.05
N PHE A 270 -18.69 -10.65 8.91
CA PHE A 270 -19.38 -11.48 9.89
C PHE A 270 -19.85 -12.80 9.28
N HIS A 271 -19.13 -13.87 9.58
CA HIS A 271 -19.52 -15.25 9.27
C HIS A 271 -20.79 -15.63 10.06
N ARG A 272 -21.87 -16.05 9.39
CA ARG A 272 -23.11 -16.53 10.07
C ARG A 272 -22.81 -17.74 10.96
N SER A 273 -21.89 -18.60 10.55
CA SER A 273 -21.34 -19.73 11.30
C SER A 273 -20.66 -19.37 12.63
N LEU A 274 -20.22 -18.11 12.84
CA LEU A 274 -19.63 -17.66 14.10
C LEU A 274 -20.51 -16.68 14.89
N TYR A 275 -21.22 -15.78 14.22
CA TYR A 275 -21.97 -14.68 14.86
C TYR A 275 -23.50 -14.85 14.78
N LYS A 276 -23.96 -15.95 14.16
CA LYS A 276 -25.34 -16.46 14.22
C LYS A 276 -26.41 -15.38 13.99
N GLY A 277 -27.25 -15.11 15.00
CA GLY A 277 -28.34 -14.14 14.93
C GLY A 277 -27.89 -12.71 14.63
N ALA A 278 -26.70 -12.29 15.11
CA ALA A 278 -26.15 -10.97 14.84
C ALA A 278 -25.86 -10.77 13.34
N ALA A 279 -25.11 -11.71 12.73
CA ALA A 279 -24.81 -11.68 11.30
C ALA A 279 -26.09 -11.68 10.42
N VAL A 280 -27.07 -12.52 10.77
CA VAL A 280 -28.36 -12.57 10.07
C VAL A 280 -29.17 -11.28 10.26
N ALA A 281 -29.13 -10.66 11.44
CA ALA A 281 -29.77 -9.36 11.68
C ALA A 281 -29.18 -8.26 10.79
N TYR A 282 -27.85 -8.20 10.67
CA TYR A 282 -27.16 -7.21 9.84
C TYR A 282 -27.48 -7.42 8.34
N GLU A 283 -27.48 -8.67 7.87
CA GLU A 283 -27.88 -9.01 6.50
C GLU A 283 -29.34 -8.68 6.21
N TRP A 284 -30.23 -8.97 7.17
CA TRP A 284 -31.65 -8.62 7.04
C TRP A 284 -31.81 -7.10 6.95
N ALA A 285 -31.09 -6.34 7.77
CA ALA A 285 -31.12 -4.88 7.74
C ALA A 285 -30.59 -4.29 6.42
N GLN A 286 -29.50 -4.83 5.89
CA GLN A 286 -28.97 -4.49 4.56
C GLN A 286 -30.00 -4.72 3.45
N LYS A 287 -30.76 -5.82 3.52
CA LYS A 287 -31.77 -6.17 2.51
C LYS A 287 -33.08 -5.40 2.65
N ASN A 288 -33.49 -5.05 3.88
CA ASN A 288 -34.86 -4.60 4.16
C ASN A 288 -35.00 -3.15 4.68
N LEU A 289 -33.94 -2.45 5.13
CA LEU A 289 -34.05 -1.04 5.54
C LEU A 289 -33.82 -0.09 4.34
N THR A 290 -34.56 1.02 4.27
CA THR A 290 -34.44 2.04 3.19
C THR A 290 -33.00 2.51 2.91
N GLY A 291 -32.13 2.55 3.93
CA GLY A 291 -30.73 2.97 3.76
C GLY A 291 -29.81 1.93 3.13
N HIS A 292 -30.18 0.64 3.16
CA HIS A 292 -29.36 -0.52 2.77
C HIS A 292 -27.94 -0.53 3.38
N PHE A 293 -27.77 0.11 4.54
CA PHE A 293 -26.45 0.52 5.00
C PHE A 293 -25.49 -0.64 5.25
N GLY A 294 -24.23 -0.47 4.88
CA GLY A 294 -23.15 -1.47 4.93
C GLY A 294 -23.07 -2.38 3.71
N ALA A 295 -24.08 -2.39 2.83
CA ALA A 295 -24.02 -3.13 1.56
C ALA A 295 -23.18 -2.40 0.49
N PRO A 296 -22.77 -3.07 -0.60
CA PRO A 296 -22.10 -2.44 -1.75
C PRO A 296 -22.82 -1.18 -2.25
N GLY A 297 -22.09 -0.07 -2.35
CA GLY A 297 -22.62 1.26 -2.73
C GLY A 297 -23.36 2.01 -1.61
N HIS A 298 -23.65 1.38 -0.48
CA HIS A 298 -24.41 1.92 0.65
C HIS A 298 -23.60 1.90 1.96
N LEU A 299 -22.31 2.21 1.89
CA LEU A 299 -21.34 2.01 2.99
C LEU A 299 -21.75 2.68 4.33
N LEU A 300 -21.41 2.02 5.44
CA LEU A 300 -21.44 2.67 6.76
C LEU A 300 -20.25 3.62 6.88
N ASN A 301 -20.39 4.67 7.68
CA ASN A 301 -19.27 5.53 8.05
C ASN A 301 -18.95 5.30 9.53
N ARG A 302 -17.67 5.14 9.90
CA ARG A 302 -17.29 5.01 11.30
C ARG A 302 -17.62 6.31 12.04
N TRP A 303 -18.28 6.20 13.19
CA TRP A 303 -18.68 7.36 13.99
C TRP A 303 -17.46 8.16 14.48
N TYR A 304 -17.63 9.48 14.59
CA TYR A 304 -16.69 10.35 15.30
C TYR A 304 -16.81 10.08 16.81
N VAL A 305 -15.75 9.60 17.43
CA VAL A 305 -15.76 9.11 18.81
C VAL A 305 -15.88 10.30 19.77
N ASP A 306 -17.03 10.42 20.44
CA ASP A 306 -17.23 11.40 21.51
C ASP A 306 -16.26 11.09 22.68
N PRO A 307 -15.39 12.02 23.09
CA PRO A 307 -14.51 11.83 24.25
C PRO A 307 -15.26 11.56 25.57
N LEU A 308 -16.54 11.92 25.66
CA LEU A 308 -17.42 11.69 26.82
C LEU A 308 -18.23 10.38 26.71
N ASP A 309 -18.36 9.81 25.51
CA ASP A 309 -19.06 8.56 25.23
C ASP A 309 -18.26 7.66 24.25
N PRO A 310 -17.02 7.25 24.60
CA PRO A 310 -16.12 6.60 23.65
C PRO A 310 -16.57 5.19 23.22
N GLU A 311 -17.49 4.58 23.97
CA GLU A 311 -18.11 3.30 23.60
C GLU A 311 -19.41 3.45 22.80
N ALA A 312 -19.91 4.68 22.61
CA ALA A 312 -21.25 4.96 22.09
C ALA A 312 -22.37 4.36 22.97
N ASP A 313 -22.14 4.21 24.28
CA ASP A 313 -23.11 3.71 25.26
C ASP A 313 -24.36 4.60 25.32
N GLY A 314 -24.20 5.91 25.17
CA GLY A 314 -25.29 6.86 25.09
C GLY A 314 -26.15 6.70 23.84
N ARG A 315 -25.52 6.35 22.71
CA ARG A 315 -26.17 6.07 21.42
C ARG A 315 -26.88 4.71 21.42
N ARG A 316 -26.20 3.66 21.89
CA ARG A 316 -26.77 2.32 22.12
C ARG A 316 -27.95 2.37 23.08
N ALA A 317 -27.81 3.08 24.20
CA ALA A 317 -28.90 3.26 25.15
C ALA A 317 -30.09 4.05 24.55
N LEU A 318 -29.87 4.99 23.62
CA LEU A 318 -30.95 5.71 22.93
C LEU A 318 -31.79 4.77 22.04
N THR A 319 -31.15 3.77 21.44
CA THR A 319 -31.82 2.74 20.62
C THR A 319 -32.49 1.66 21.48
N CYS A 320 -31.83 1.16 22.53
CA CYS A 320 -32.26 -0.04 23.25
C CYS A 320 -32.92 0.21 24.62
N ASP A 321 -32.52 1.22 25.39
CA ASP A 321 -32.74 1.24 26.86
C ASP A 321 -33.37 2.52 27.43
N ARG A 322 -33.45 3.59 26.63
CA ARG A 322 -34.02 4.90 26.96
C ARG A 322 -35.39 5.09 26.30
N GLY A 323 -36.05 6.20 26.65
CA GLY A 323 -37.38 6.55 26.14
C GLY A 323 -38.50 5.64 26.69
N PRO A 324 -39.75 5.83 26.21
CA PRO A 324 -40.87 4.96 26.54
C PRO A 324 -40.80 3.60 25.83
N PHE A 325 -40.20 3.52 24.64
CA PHE A 325 -40.15 2.33 23.78
C PHE A 325 -38.85 1.51 23.97
N LYS A 326 -38.57 1.08 25.21
CA LYS A 326 -37.43 0.21 25.52
C LYS A 326 -37.51 -1.13 24.79
N PHE A 327 -36.37 -1.77 24.56
CA PHE A 327 -36.30 -3.07 23.90
C PHE A 327 -36.87 -4.20 24.79
N PRO A 328 -37.85 -5.00 24.30
CA PRO A 328 -38.65 -5.91 25.12
C PRO A 328 -37.96 -7.26 25.39
N ARG A 329 -36.82 -7.23 26.11
CA ARG A 329 -36.01 -8.41 26.41
C ARG A 329 -36.81 -9.53 27.09
N GLY A 330 -36.61 -10.75 26.63
CA GLY A 330 -37.24 -11.99 27.09
C GLY A 330 -38.54 -12.36 26.36
N ALA A 331 -39.05 -11.51 25.46
CA ALA A 331 -40.35 -11.72 24.81
C ALA A 331 -40.37 -12.85 23.76
N THR A 332 -39.20 -13.20 23.19
CA THR A 332 -39.11 -13.95 21.91
C THR A 332 -38.51 -15.36 22.04
N GLY A 333 -38.18 -15.77 23.28
CA GLY A 333 -37.61 -17.09 23.61
C GLY A 333 -36.10 -17.22 23.37
N ILE A 334 -35.41 -16.14 23.00
CA ILE A 334 -33.95 -16.11 22.81
C ILE A 334 -33.24 -16.21 24.18
N PRO A 335 -32.24 -17.09 24.35
CA PRO A 335 -31.40 -17.12 25.56
C PRO A 335 -30.64 -15.81 25.74
N ASN A 336 -30.43 -15.39 26.99
CA ASN A 336 -29.68 -14.16 27.34
C ASN A 336 -30.09 -12.91 26.53
N ASP A 337 -31.38 -12.80 26.19
CA ASP A 337 -31.91 -11.90 25.15
C ASP A 337 -31.39 -10.47 25.24
N SER A 338 -30.61 -10.10 24.22
CA SER A 338 -29.89 -8.84 24.12
C SER A 338 -30.35 -8.04 22.91
N CYS A 339 -30.32 -6.72 23.04
CA CYS A 339 -30.57 -5.79 21.94
C CYS A 339 -29.31 -5.68 21.07
N ASP A 340 -29.41 -6.05 19.80
CA ASP A 340 -28.39 -5.78 18.80
C ASP A 340 -28.92 -4.74 17.80
N GLU A 341 -28.27 -3.57 17.72
CA GLU A 341 -28.73 -2.47 16.85
C GLU A 341 -27.93 -2.37 15.55
N TYR A 342 -28.67 -2.23 14.44
CA TYR A 342 -28.09 -1.94 13.14
C TYR A 342 -28.87 -0.81 12.45
N PRO A 343 -28.21 0.24 11.91
CA PRO A 343 -26.76 0.50 11.93
C PRO A 343 -26.15 0.61 13.35
N PHE A 344 -24.94 0.08 13.52
CA PHE A 344 -24.23 0.03 14.80
C PHE A 344 -24.15 1.40 15.49
N ALA A 345 -24.25 1.47 16.82
CA ALA A 345 -24.06 2.74 17.55
C ALA A 345 -22.71 3.43 17.24
N LYS A 346 -21.65 2.65 16.95
CA LYS A 346 -20.32 3.14 16.53
C LYS A 346 -20.20 3.47 15.02
N SER A 347 -21.31 3.46 14.28
CA SER A 347 -21.42 4.05 12.94
C SER A 347 -22.15 5.39 13.00
N THR A 348 -21.89 6.30 12.06
CA THR A 348 -22.58 7.61 11.99
C THR A 348 -24.09 7.45 11.79
N GLN A 349 -24.51 6.40 11.06
CA GLN A 349 -25.91 6.09 10.77
C GLN A 349 -26.68 5.43 11.94
N GLY A 350 -26.00 5.02 13.01
CA GLY A 350 -26.61 4.37 14.17
C GLY A 350 -27.09 5.33 15.26
N GLY A 351 -27.47 4.77 16.41
CA GLY A 351 -27.90 5.56 17.58
C GLY A 351 -29.22 6.29 17.38
N ASN A 352 -30.14 5.69 16.61
CA ASN A 352 -31.50 6.18 16.36
C ASN A 352 -32.39 5.92 17.58
N GLU A 353 -33.51 6.63 17.70
CA GLU A 353 -34.46 6.39 18.80
C GLU A 353 -35.20 5.06 18.60
N GLY A 354 -35.30 4.26 19.67
CA GLY A 354 -35.81 2.90 19.60
C GLY A 354 -37.22 2.74 19.00
N GLU A 355 -38.07 3.77 19.10
CA GLU A 355 -39.41 3.77 18.48
C GLU A 355 -39.38 3.74 16.94
N GLN A 356 -38.36 4.36 16.35
CA GLN A 356 -38.18 4.49 14.90
C GLN A 356 -37.66 3.19 14.27
N CYS A 357 -37.03 2.31 15.06
CA CYS A 357 -36.50 1.03 14.58
C CYS A 357 -37.60 -0.03 14.42
N ILE A 358 -37.29 -1.07 13.63
CA ILE A 358 -38.06 -2.33 13.56
C ILE A 358 -37.46 -3.31 14.58
N ASP A 359 -38.30 -4.01 15.36
CA ASP A 359 -37.82 -5.10 16.23
C ASP A 359 -37.94 -6.43 15.49
N ILE A 360 -36.87 -7.25 15.50
CA ILE A 360 -36.79 -8.52 14.77
C ILE A 360 -36.21 -9.65 15.63
N THR A 361 -36.56 -10.90 15.29
CA THR A 361 -35.95 -12.11 15.87
C THR A 361 -35.43 -13.01 14.76
N PRO A 362 -34.12 -13.02 14.49
CA PRO A 362 -33.46 -14.06 13.72
C PRO A 362 -33.59 -15.42 14.42
N ARG A 363 -33.82 -16.50 13.68
CA ARG A 363 -33.93 -17.86 14.24
C ARG A 363 -33.10 -18.87 13.46
N GLU A 364 -32.55 -19.83 14.19
CA GLU A 364 -32.00 -21.05 13.61
C GLU A 364 -33.13 -22.01 13.21
N VAL A 365 -33.09 -22.54 11.98
CA VAL A 365 -34.00 -23.59 11.54
C VAL A 365 -33.19 -24.70 10.90
N GLY A 366 -33.31 -25.93 11.44
CA GLY A 366 -32.58 -27.09 10.93
C GLY A 366 -31.05 -27.02 11.08
N GLY A 367 -30.53 -26.20 11.99
CA GLY A 367 -29.09 -25.93 12.14
C GLY A 367 -28.55 -24.86 11.18
N VAL A 368 -29.43 -24.04 10.60
CA VAL A 368 -29.07 -22.98 9.64
C VAL A 368 -29.59 -21.62 10.09
N TRP A 369 -28.69 -20.64 10.09
CA TRP A 369 -28.96 -19.22 10.31
C TRP A 369 -29.11 -18.52 8.95
N ASP A 370 -30.32 -18.08 8.62
CA ASP A 370 -30.66 -17.48 7.32
C ASP A 370 -31.68 -16.34 7.49
N VAL A 371 -31.62 -15.33 6.63
CA VAL A 371 -32.56 -14.18 6.64
C VAL A 371 -34.02 -14.56 6.40
N ALA A 372 -34.29 -15.69 5.75
CA ALA A 372 -35.63 -16.25 5.57
C ALA A 372 -36.27 -16.71 6.89
N ASN A 373 -35.46 -16.94 7.93
CA ASN A 373 -35.93 -17.35 9.27
C ASN A 373 -36.10 -16.17 10.24
N VAL A 374 -35.98 -14.92 9.76
CA VAL A 374 -36.17 -13.71 10.59
C VAL A 374 -37.66 -13.42 10.76
N THR A 375 -38.12 -13.37 12.01
CA THR A 375 -39.43 -12.84 12.39
C THR A 375 -39.35 -11.32 12.53
N VAL A 376 -40.37 -10.58 12.09
CA VAL A 376 -40.53 -9.16 12.43
C VAL A 376 -41.53 -9.06 13.58
N ASP A 377 -41.07 -8.60 14.74
CA ASP A 377 -41.85 -8.56 15.98
C ASP A 377 -42.55 -7.20 16.17
N ARG A 378 -41.96 -6.11 15.65
CA ARG A 378 -42.56 -4.76 15.64
C ARG A 378 -42.12 -3.93 14.44
N GLY A 379 -43.05 -3.21 13.82
CA GLY A 379 -42.79 -2.27 12.73
C GLY A 379 -42.97 -2.88 11.35
N THR A 380 -42.80 -2.07 10.29
CA THR A 380 -43.08 -2.47 8.91
C THR A 380 -41.95 -2.03 7.99
N PRO A 381 -41.15 -2.97 7.41
CA PRO A 381 -40.14 -2.61 6.42
C PRO A 381 -40.78 -2.08 5.11
N PRO A 382 -40.06 -1.26 4.33
CA PRO A 382 -38.66 -0.89 4.52
C PRO A 382 -38.42 0.39 5.35
N ASN A 383 -39.49 1.06 5.76
CA ASN A 383 -39.54 2.50 6.10
C ASN A 383 -38.91 2.89 7.46
N ALA A 384 -37.89 2.17 7.93
CA ALA A 384 -37.18 2.46 9.18
C ALA A 384 -35.68 2.76 8.93
N PRO A 385 -35.04 3.62 9.73
CA PRO A 385 -33.59 3.85 9.66
C PRO A 385 -32.77 2.75 10.33
N CYS A 386 -33.39 1.87 11.12
CA CYS A 386 -32.71 0.90 11.99
C CYS A 386 -33.54 -0.35 12.31
N ILE A 387 -32.85 -1.39 12.79
CA ILE A 387 -33.42 -2.53 13.50
C ILE A 387 -32.94 -2.58 14.96
N ARG A 388 -33.66 -3.36 15.77
CA ARG A 388 -33.21 -3.91 17.05
C ARG A 388 -33.49 -5.41 17.03
N ALA A 389 -32.45 -6.24 16.97
CA ALA A 389 -32.60 -7.68 16.92
C ALA A 389 -32.54 -8.31 18.31
N HIS A 390 -33.39 -9.31 18.53
CA HIS A 390 -33.32 -10.25 19.65
C HIS A 390 -32.22 -11.28 19.36
N VAL A 391 -31.07 -11.14 20.01
CA VAL A 391 -29.88 -11.98 19.81
C VAL A 391 -29.34 -12.43 21.17
N ASP A 392 -28.79 -13.65 21.26
CA ASP A 392 -28.11 -14.09 22.48
C ASP A 392 -26.91 -13.17 22.81
N GLY A 393 -26.75 -12.85 24.10
CA GLY A 393 -25.73 -11.92 24.58
C GLY A 393 -24.29 -12.32 24.25
N GLU A 394 -23.96 -13.61 24.11
CA GLU A 394 -22.62 -14.07 23.71
C GLU A 394 -22.35 -13.81 22.22
N ASP A 395 -23.34 -14.05 21.35
CA ASP A 395 -23.25 -13.83 19.89
C ASP A 395 -23.16 -12.34 19.55
N ASN A 396 -24.02 -11.52 20.17
CA ASN A 396 -23.98 -10.06 20.09
C ASN A 396 -22.61 -9.53 20.58
N SER A 397 -22.13 -10.02 21.73
CA SER A 397 -20.80 -9.67 22.25
C SER A 397 -19.66 -10.16 21.36
N ALA A 398 -19.83 -11.25 20.61
CA ALA A 398 -18.84 -11.75 19.65
C ALA A 398 -18.77 -10.85 18.41
N ALA A 399 -19.92 -10.46 17.85
CA ALA A 399 -19.99 -9.50 16.75
C ALA A 399 -19.41 -8.14 17.14
N GLY A 400 -19.76 -7.61 18.32
CA GLY A 400 -19.18 -6.36 18.84
C GLY A 400 -17.65 -6.40 19.00
N ARG A 401 -17.09 -7.56 19.38
CA ARG A 401 -15.63 -7.79 19.41
C ARG A 401 -15.02 -7.84 18.02
N GLU A 402 -15.69 -8.46 17.04
CA GLU A 402 -15.16 -8.51 15.67
C GLU A 402 -15.22 -7.14 14.98
N TYR A 403 -16.27 -6.35 15.20
CA TYR A 403 -16.30 -4.95 14.75
C TYR A 403 -15.07 -4.16 15.24
N ALA A 404 -14.73 -4.28 16.53
CA ALA A 404 -13.54 -3.62 17.10
C ALA A 404 -12.22 -4.16 16.53
N ARG A 405 -12.15 -5.47 16.24
CA ARG A 405 -10.99 -6.10 15.58
C ARG A 405 -10.81 -5.63 14.15
N ALA A 406 -11.87 -5.63 13.33
CA ALA A 406 -11.83 -5.15 11.96
C ALA A 406 -11.48 -3.66 11.89
N VAL A 407 -12.07 -2.82 12.75
CA VAL A 407 -11.68 -1.40 12.89
C VAL A 407 -10.18 -1.23 13.16
N THR A 408 -9.59 -2.12 13.97
CA THR A 408 -8.16 -2.08 14.29
C THR A 408 -7.28 -2.68 13.18
N SER A 409 -7.69 -3.82 12.61
CA SER A 409 -6.99 -4.56 11.54
C SER A 409 -6.92 -3.76 10.24
N ASP A 410 -8.04 -3.16 9.85
CA ASP A 410 -8.18 -2.39 8.61
C ASP A 410 -7.93 -0.90 8.87
N ARG A 411 -7.61 -0.54 10.12
CA ARG A 411 -7.32 0.83 10.55
C ARG A 411 -8.44 1.80 10.12
N ILE A 412 -9.69 1.46 10.39
CA ILE A 412 -10.85 2.23 9.91
C ILE A 412 -10.88 3.56 10.67
N MET A 413 -10.62 4.67 9.99
CA MET A 413 -10.53 6.01 10.58
C MET A 413 -11.92 6.55 10.97
N GLN A 414 -11.95 7.54 11.88
CA GLN A 414 -13.20 8.22 12.20
C GLN A 414 -13.72 8.97 10.96
N GLY A 415 -14.99 8.78 10.61
CA GLY A 415 -15.57 9.25 9.37
C GLY A 415 -15.21 8.43 8.12
N GLU A 416 -14.37 7.40 8.21
CA GLU A 416 -14.04 6.53 7.07
C GLU A 416 -15.20 5.58 6.73
N ALA A 417 -15.44 5.40 5.44
CA ALA A 417 -16.48 4.52 4.92
C ALA A 417 -16.01 3.06 4.90
N PHE A 418 -16.89 2.14 5.31
CA PHE A 418 -16.62 0.70 5.36
C PHE A 418 -17.83 -0.14 4.92
N GLU A 419 -17.52 -1.29 4.33
CA GLU A 419 -18.51 -2.31 3.95
C GLU A 419 -18.70 -3.32 5.09
N VAL A 420 -19.91 -3.87 5.21
CA VAL A 420 -20.24 -4.95 6.15
C VAL A 420 -20.58 -6.19 5.32
N ILE A 421 -19.70 -7.18 5.35
CA ILE A 421 -19.82 -8.39 4.53
C ILE A 421 -20.39 -9.52 5.38
N ILE A 422 -21.45 -10.17 4.92
CA ILE A 422 -22.07 -11.31 5.61
C ILE A 422 -21.94 -12.59 4.76
N ASP A 423 -21.09 -13.51 5.21
CA ASP A 423 -20.78 -14.78 4.56
C ASP A 423 -21.09 -15.99 5.49
N ALA A 424 -20.77 -17.21 5.04
CA ALA A 424 -21.36 -18.46 5.54
C ALA A 424 -20.90 -18.84 6.97
#